data_AF-A0A2D4NAY6-F1
#
_entry.id   AF-A0A2D4NAY6-F1
#
_cell.length_a   1.000
_cell.length_b   1.000
_cell.length_c   1.000
_cell.angle_alpha   90.00
_cell.angle_beta   90.00
_cell.angle_gamma   90.00
#
_symmetry.space_group_name_H-M   'P 1'
#
loop_
_entity.id
_entity.type
_entity.pdbx_description
1 polymer ?
#
loop_
_entity_poly.entity_id
_entity_poly.type
_entity_poly.pdbx_seq_one_letter_code
_entity_poly.pdbx_strand_id
1 'polypeptide(L)'
;ALNYTHLLEQCQGVLNASYAAQLEREGLWEWAVFVHLHTPNARTRERAVRELLNRHCKLLESPESEDKEAFLTQKLCVPPEWIYEAKALWARREGDKPQEALYLFKAGHWNRCHQLVVRHLAADAIINENYTYLKGFLEDLASP
;
A
#
# COMPACT_ATOMS: atom_id res chain seq x y z
N ALA A 1 -22.22 11.41 14.10
CA ALA A 1 -21.71 12.42 15.04
C ALA A 1 -22.89 13.09 15.74
N LEU A 2 -22.75 13.49 17.01
CA LEU A 2 -23.84 14.00 17.88
C LEU A 2 -24.34 15.43 17.53
N ASN A 3 -24.15 15.90 16.28
CA ASN A 3 -24.59 17.21 15.76
C ASN A 3 -24.13 18.48 16.52
N TYR A 4 -23.20 18.37 17.49
CA TYR A 4 -22.49 19.52 18.05
C TYR A 4 -21.47 20.07 17.04
N THR A 5 -21.87 21.08 16.27
CA THR A 5 -21.11 21.64 15.14
C THR A 5 -20.40 22.95 15.51
N HIS A 6 -19.62 22.95 16.60
CA HIS A 6 -18.85 24.14 17.02
C HIS A 6 -17.41 24.19 16.52
N LEU A 7 -16.91 23.10 15.93
CA LEU A 7 -15.53 23.00 15.45
C LEU A 7 -15.45 23.31 13.96
N LEU A 8 -14.64 24.32 13.60
CA LEU A 8 -14.25 24.60 12.23
C LEU A 8 -13.56 23.37 11.62
N GLU A 9 -13.84 23.07 10.35
CA GLU A 9 -13.25 21.92 9.63
C GLU A 9 -11.71 21.97 9.63
N GLN A 10 -11.12 23.17 9.54
CA GLN A 10 -9.68 23.37 9.60
C GLN A 10 -9.09 22.91 10.93
N CYS A 11 -9.75 23.25 12.05
CA CYS A 11 -9.34 22.84 13.38
C CYS A 11 -9.47 21.31 13.54
N GLN A 12 -10.51 20.69 12.98
CA GLN A 12 -10.66 19.23 12.98
C GLN A 12 -9.52 18.54 12.20
N GLY A 13 -9.14 19.09 11.05
CA GLY A 13 -8.03 18.57 10.26
C GLY A 13 -6.70 18.60 11.02
N VAL A 14 -6.39 19.71 11.69
CA VAL A 14 -5.18 19.85 12.51
C VAL A 14 -5.20 18.87 13.68
N LEU A 15 -6.33 18.73 14.37
CA LEU A 15 -6.48 17.79 15.48
C LEU A 15 -6.27 16.34 15.03
N ASN A 16 -6.94 15.91 13.96
CA ASN A 16 -6.79 14.57 13.40
C ASN A 16 -5.33 14.30 12.99
N ALA A 17 -4.68 15.25 12.31
CA ALA A 17 -3.28 15.11 11.90
C ALA A 17 -2.34 15.01 13.11
N SER A 18 -2.53 15.87 14.12
CA SER A 18 -1.68 15.86 15.32
C SER A 18 -1.84 14.57 16.12
N TYR A 19 -3.06 14.03 16.23
CA TYR A 19 -3.33 12.80 16.95
C TYR A 19 -2.85 11.57 16.18
N ALA A 20 -3.05 11.51 14.86
CA ALA A 20 -2.50 10.46 14.02
C ALA A 20 -0.97 10.40 14.11
N ALA A 21 -0.29 11.56 14.14
CA ALA A 21 1.16 11.62 14.31
C ALA A 21 1.63 11.09 15.68
N GLN A 22 0.86 11.30 16.75
CA GLN A 22 1.16 10.73 18.08
C GLN A 22 1.02 9.20 18.06
N LEU A 23 -0.05 8.68 17.45
CA LEU A 23 -0.24 7.23 17.31
C LEU A 23 0.86 6.59 16.47
N GLU A 24 1.25 7.23 15.38
CA GLU A 24 2.36 6.78 14.53
C GLU A 24 3.67 6.70 15.31
N ARG A 25 3.97 7.70 16.16
CA ARG A 25 5.17 7.72 17.00
C ARG A 25 5.19 6.57 18.02
N GLU A 26 4.04 6.19 18.57
CA GLU A 26 3.92 5.06 19.50
C GLU A 26 3.89 3.69 18.78
N GLY A 27 4.05 3.67 17.44
CA GLY A 27 4.03 2.44 16.65
C GLY A 27 2.63 1.90 16.33
N LEU A 28 1.57 2.61 16.73
CA LEU A 28 0.15 2.28 16.52
C LEU A 28 -0.38 2.89 15.22
N TRP A 29 0.36 2.69 14.13
CA TRP A 29 0.08 3.34 12.85
C TRP A 29 -1.24 2.86 12.21
N GLU A 30 -1.70 1.64 12.49
CA GLU A 30 -3.01 1.12 12.07
C GLU A 30 -4.17 1.95 12.64
N TRP A 31 -4.00 2.49 13.85
CA TRP A 31 -4.96 3.41 14.47
C TRP A 31 -4.82 4.83 13.93
N ALA A 32 -3.63 5.23 13.52
CA ALA A 32 -3.43 6.49 12.81
C ALA A 32 -4.21 6.50 11.47
N VAL A 33 -4.29 5.36 10.77
CA VAL A 33 -5.17 5.20 9.59
C VAL A 33 -6.63 5.44 9.98
N PHE A 34 -7.11 4.81 11.05
CA PHE A 34 -8.48 5.02 11.55
C PHE A 34 -8.77 6.50 11.82
N VAL A 35 -7.86 7.24 12.45
CA VAL A 35 -8.01 8.68 12.69
C VAL A 35 -8.09 9.44 11.36
N HIS A 36 -7.23 9.15 10.38
CA HIS A 36 -7.28 9.80 9.08
C HIS A 36 -8.57 9.50 8.32
N LEU A 37 -9.18 8.33 8.48
CA LEU A 37 -10.47 7.98 7.88
C LEU A 37 -11.62 8.90 8.32
N HIS A 38 -11.49 9.58 9.47
CA HIS A 38 -12.47 10.56 9.96
C HIS A 38 -12.27 11.96 9.38
N THR A 39 -11.29 12.17 8.51
CA THR A 39 -11.10 13.45 7.83
C THR A 39 -12.24 13.68 6.83
N PRO A 40 -12.95 14.82 6.87
CA PRO A 40 -14.15 15.03 6.05
C PRO A 40 -13.83 15.08 4.55
N ASN A 41 -12.77 15.81 4.18
CA ASN A 41 -12.36 15.93 2.78
C ASN A 41 -11.81 14.59 2.25
N ALA A 42 -12.48 14.05 1.23
CA ALA A 42 -12.14 12.76 0.64
C ALA A 42 -10.73 12.70 0.04
N ARG A 43 -10.29 13.76 -0.65
CA ARG A 43 -8.96 13.81 -1.27
C ARG A 43 -7.86 13.85 -0.21
N THR A 44 -8.06 14.66 0.83
CA THR A 44 -7.10 14.76 1.95
C THR A 44 -7.03 13.44 2.72
N ARG A 45 -8.19 12.81 2.96
CA ARG A 45 -8.30 11.50 3.62
C ARG A 45 -7.54 10.43 2.86
N GLU A 46 -7.84 10.26 1.57
CA GLU A 46 -7.18 9.28 0.71
C GLU A 46 -5.66 9.49 0.68
N ARG A 47 -5.23 10.74 0.46
CA ARG A 47 -3.81 11.07 0.43
C ARG A 47 -3.11 10.73 1.74
N ALA A 48 -3.68 11.13 2.88
CA ALA A 48 -3.08 10.88 4.19
C ALA A 48 -2.98 9.37 4.51
N VAL A 49 -4.02 8.61 4.18
CA VAL A 49 -4.01 7.15 4.35
C VAL A 49 -2.94 6.51 3.47
N ARG A 50 -2.90 6.83 2.17
CA ARG A 50 -1.87 6.29 1.26
C ARG A 50 -0.46 6.67 1.67
N GLU A 51 -0.23 7.91 2.09
CA GLU A 51 1.08 8.35 2.61
C GLU A 51 1.51 7.58 3.86
N LEU A 52 0.56 7.19 4.72
CA LEU A 52 0.84 6.39 5.91
C LEU A 52 1.12 4.92 5.56
N LEU A 53 0.33 4.31 4.67
CA LEU A 53 0.59 2.97 4.15
C LEU A 53 1.96 2.87 3.46
N ASN A 54 2.32 3.85 2.62
CA ASN A 54 3.61 3.92 1.95
C ASN A 54 4.82 3.99 2.92
N ARG A 55 4.60 4.39 4.18
CA ARG A 55 5.65 4.45 5.20
C ARG A 55 5.78 3.15 6.00
N HIS A 56 4.68 2.44 6.21
CA HIS A 56 4.62 1.33 7.17
C HIS A 56 4.39 -0.06 6.55
N CYS A 57 3.72 -0.17 5.39
CA CYS A 57 3.55 -1.42 4.66
C CYS A 57 4.83 -1.79 3.89
N LYS A 58 5.86 -2.17 4.63
CA LYS A 58 7.16 -2.62 4.10
C LYS A 58 7.05 -4.02 3.50
N LEU A 59 8.08 -4.41 2.75
CA LEU A 59 8.23 -5.75 2.18
C LEU A 59 8.44 -6.86 3.22
N LEU A 60 9.07 -6.52 4.35
CA LEU A 60 9.39 -7.50 5.39
C LEU A 60 8.14 -7.80 6.22
N GLU A 61 7.50 -8.92 5.92
CA GLU A 61 6.31 -9.39 6.63
C GLU A 61 6.72 -9.97 7.99
N SER A 62 6.41 -9.23 9.06
CA SER A 62 6.33 -9.80 10.42
C SER A 62 4.89 -10.25 10.69
N PRO A 63 4.65 -11.23 11.58
CA PRO A 63 3.29 -11.62 11.94
C PRO A 63 2.48 -10.41 12.46
N GLU A 64 3.13 -9.50 13.18
CA GLU A 64 2.52 -8.24 13.63
C GLU A 64 2.11 -7.33 12.46
N SER A 65 2.88 -7.31 11.37
CA SER A 65 2.56 -6.50 10.18
C SER A 65 1.39 -7.09 9.41
N GLU A 66 1.32 -8.41 9.28
CA GLU A 66 0.19 -9.11 8.67
C GLU A 66 -1.10 -8.89 9.47
N ASP A 67 -1.05 -9.00 10.80
CA ASP A 67 -2.21 -8.74 11.66
C ASP A 67 -2.74 -7.31 11.50
N LYS A 68 -1.82 -6.33 11.37
CA LYS A 68 -2.18 -4.93 11.11
C LYS A 68 -2.80 -4.75 9.73
N GLU A 69 -2.25 -5.35 8.68
CA GLU A 69 -2.83 -5.31 7.33
C GLU A 69 -4.21 -5.99 7.26
N ALA A 70 -4.38 -7.11 7.95
CA ALA A 70 -5.66 -7.79 8.10
C ALA A 70 -6.68 -6.91 8.85
N PHE A 71 -6.26 -6.20 9.90
CA PHE A 71 -7.12 -5.23 10.57
C PHE A 71 -7.58 -4.10 9.63
N LEU A 72 -6.68 -3.53 8.83
CA LEU A 72 -7.02 -2.48 7.88
C LEU A 72 -8.04 -2.94 6.83
N THR A 73 -7.82 -4.12 6.25
CA THR A 73 -8.68 -4.65 5.19
C THR A 73 -10.01 -5.17 5.73
N GLN A 74 -10.00 -5.91 6.83
CA GLN A 74 -11.21 -6.57 7.36
C GLN A 74 -12.05 -5.67 8.27
N LYS A 75 -11.43 -4.79 9.07
CA LYS A 75 -12.15 -3.94 10.04
C LYS A 75 -12.35 -2.53 9.51
N LEU A 76 -11.31 -1.92 8.96
CA LEU A 76 -11.39 -0.54 8.44
C LEU A 76 -11.85 -0.46 6.99
N CYS A 77 -11.97 -1.60 6.30
CA CYS A 77 -12.37 -1.68 4.89
C CYS A 77 -11.45 -0.84 3.97
N VAL A 78 -10.16 -0.74 4.31
CA VAL A 78 -9.17 -0.11 3.44
C VAL A 78 -8.99 -1.00 2.21
N PRO A 79 -9.01 -0.44 0.98
CA PRO A 79 -8.81 -1.23 -0.23
C PRO A 79 -7.45 -1.95 -0.21
N PRO A 80 -7.39 -3.28 -0.40
CA PRO A 80 -6.14 -4.04 -0.36
C PRO A 80 -5.16 -3.58 -1.45
N GLU A 81 -5.66 -3.00 -2.54
CA GLU A 81 -4.86 -2.45 -3.63
C GLU A 81 -3.91 -1.37 -3.13
N TRP A 82 -4.30 -0.57 -2.13
CA TRP A 82 -3.45 0.48 -1.57
C TRP A 82 -2.28 -0.08 -0.75
N ILE A 83 -2.49 -1.23 -0.10
CA ILE A 83 -1.45 -1.94 0.64
C ILE A 83 -0.45 -2.54 -0.36
N TYR A 84 -0.95 -3.18 -1.43
CA TYR A 84 -0.09 -3.71 -2.49
C TYR A 84 0.66 -2.60 -3.24
N GLU A 85 0.04 -1.44 -3.47
CA GLU A 85 0.72 -0.27 -4.05
C GLU A 85 1.90 0.19 -3.17
N ALA A 86 1.70 0.22 -1.84
CA ALA A 86 2.77 0.53 -0.89
C ALA A 86 3.89 -0.54 -0.92
N LYS A 87 3.56 -1.83 -0.91
CA LYS A 87 4.55 -2.91 -1.03
C LYS A 87 5.34 -2.86 -2.34
N ALA A 88 4.67 -2.55 -3.45
CA ALA A 88 5.34 -2.33 -4.75
C ALA A 88 6.32 -1.15 -4.69
N LEU A 89 5.97 -0.07 -3.99
CA LEU A 89 6.87 1.08 -3.80
C LEU A 89 8.12 0.69 -2.99
N TRP A 90 7.99 -0.15 -1.97
CA TRP A 90 9.13 -0.67 -1.22
C TRP A 90 10.01 -1.61 -2.06
N ALA A 91 9.42 -2.52 -2.83
CA ALA A 91 10.16 -3.39 -3.75
C ALA A 91 10.97 -2.59 -4.76
N ARG A 92 10.39 -1.52 -5.29
CA ARG A 92 11.11 -0.58 -6.14
C ARG A 92 12.31 0.07 -5.45
N ARG A 93 12.18 0.45 -4.18
CA ARG A 93 13.26 1.08 -3.39
C ARG A 93 14.40 0.08 -3.10
N GLU A 94 14.06 -1.18 -2.87
CA GLU A 94 15.02 -2.26 -2.62
C GLU A 94 15.66 -2.79 -3.91
N GLY A 95 15.07 -2.48 -5.07
CA GLY A 95 15.54 -2.96 -6.38
C GLY A 95 15.03 -4.34 -6.75
N ASP A 96 14.10 -4.90 -5.97
CA ASP A 96 13.45 -6.18 -6.23
C ASP A 96 12.36 -6.01 -7.28
N LYS A 97 12.77 -6.05 -8.55
CA LYS A 97 11.90 -5.96 -9.71
C LYS A 97 10.82 -7.06 -9.77
N PRO A 98 11.10 -8.35 -9.49
CA PRO A 98 10.04 -9.36 -9.54
C PRO A 98 8.98 -9.16 -8.47
N GLN A 99 9.35 -8.79 -7.24
CA GLN A 99 8.36 -8.43 -6.23
C GLN A 99 7.60 -7.15 -6.61
N GLU A 100 8.27 -6.14 -7.18
CA GLU A 100 7.59 -4.93 -7.68
C GLU A 100 6.51 -5.29 -8.72
N ALA A 101 6.83 -6.15 -9.69
CA ALA A 101 5.86 -6.59 -10.70
C ALA A 101 4.66 -7.32 -10.08
N LEU A 102 4.90 -8.25 -9.15
CA LEU A 102 3.87 -9.03 -8.48
C LEU A 102 2.92 -8.15 -7.65
N TYR A 103 3.47 -7.20 -6.89
CA TYR A 103 2.64 -6.27 -6.11
C TYR A 103 1.92 -5.25 -6.99
N LEU A 104 2.53 -4.77 -8.08
CA LEU A 104 1.84 -3.92 -9.06
C LEU A 104 0.67 -4.65 -9.73
N PHE A 105 0.81 -5.95 -9.99
CA PHE A 105 -0.26 -6.80 -10.48
C PHE A 105 -1.40 -6.85 -9.45
N LYS A 106 -1.11 -7.24 -8.21
CA LYS A 106 -2.11 -7.29 -7.13
C LYS A 106 -2.77 -5.93 -6.83
N ALA A 107 -2.07 -4.82 -7.04
CA ALA A 107 -2.61 -3.46 -6.91
C ALA A 107 -3.48 -3.00 -8.11
N GLY A 108 -3.61 -3.82 -9.15
CA GLY A 108 -4.38 -3.47 -10.37
C GLY A 108 -3.65 -2.54 -11.34
N HIS A 109 -2.34 -2.33 -11.18
CA HIS A 109 -1.52 -1.48 -12.04
C HIS A 109 -0.90 -2.26 -13.22
N TRP A 110 -1.77 -2.91 -14.00
CA TRP A 110 -1.38 -3.83 -15.08
C TRP A 110 -0.42 -3.22 -16.10
N ASN A 111 -0.66 -1.97 -16.54
CA ASN A 111 0.19 -1.31 -17.53
C ASN A 111 1.63 -1.15 -17.03
N ARG A 112 1.79 -0.76 -15.76
CA ARG A 112 3.11 -0.55 -15.16
C ARG A 112 3.79 -1.88 -14.86
N CYS A 113 3.04 -2.87 -14.36
CA CYS A 113 3.51 -4.24 -14.21
C CYS A 113 4.04 -4.78 -15.55
N HIS A 114 3.23 -4.74 -16.61
CA HIS A 114 3.59 -5.22 -17.94
C HIS A 114 4.85 -4.55 -18.51
N GLN A 115 4.95 -3.22 -18.41
CA GLN A 115 6.15 -2.49 -18.82
C GLN A 115 7.41 -2.94 -18.08
N LEU A 116 7.29 -3.19 -16.77
CA LEU A 116 8.41 -3.64 -15.93
C LEU A 116 8.83 -5.07 -16.28
N VAL A 117 7.85 -5.96 -16.51
CA VAL A 117 8.09 -7.34 -16.92
C VAL A 117 8.80 -7.40 -18.27
N VAL A 118 8.29 -6.71 -19.29
CA VAL A 118 8.86 -6.75 -20.64
C VAL A 118 10.26 -6.12 -20.69
N ARG A 119 10.45 -4.97 -20.03
CA ARG A 119 11.72 -4.22 -20.11
C ARG A 119 12.84 -4.84 -19.30
N HIS A 120 12.51 -5.48 -18.18
CA HIS A 120 13.52 -5.96 -17.25
C HIS A 120 13.45 -7.46 -17.06
N LEU A 121 12.36 -8.01 -16.51
CA LEU A 121 12.33 -9.43 -16.15
C LEU A 121 12.45 -10.37 -17.36
N ALA A 122 11.69 -10.12 -18.42
CA ALA A 122 11.70 -10.95 -19.62
C ALA A 122 13.06 -10.86 -20.32
N ALA A 123 13.60 -9.65 -20.46
CA ALA A 123 14.93 -9.45 -21.05
C ALA A 123 16.02 -10.18 -20.24
N ASP A 124 16.03 -9.98 -18.92
CA ASP A 124 17.01 -10.61 -18.02
C ASP A 124 16.88 -12.14 -18.03
N ALA A 125 15.66 -12.68 -18.03
CA ALA A 125 15.43 -14.13 -18.06
C ALA A 125 15.83 -14.78 -19.39
N ILE A 126 15.57 -14.11 -20.53
CA ILE A 126 15.97 -14.60 -21.85
C ILE A 126 17.50 -14.61 -21.99
N ILE A 127 18.17 -13.53 -21.57
CA ILE A 127 19.64 -13.43 -21.63
C ILE A 127 20.30 -14.51 -20.77
N ASN A 128 19.72 -14.81 -19.61
CA ASN A 128 20.23 -15.84 -18.70
C ASN A 128 19.68 -17.25 -18.99
N GLU A 129 18.98 -17.45 -20.13
CA GLU A 129 18.36 -18.72 -20.55
C GLU A 129 17.41 -19.35 -19.51
N ASN A 130 16.86 -18.54 -18.61
CA ASN A 130 16.00 -18.98 -17.51
C ASN A 130 14.52 -18.98 -17.92
N TYR A 131 14.19 -19.79 -18.93
CA TYR A 131 12.85 -19.84 -19.51
C TYR A 131 11.79 -20.43 -18.59
N THR A 132 12.18 -21.36 -17.70
CA THR A 132 11.27 -22.01 -16.75
C THR A 132 10.75 -21.01 -15.72
N TYR A 133 11.64 -20.17 -15.19
CA TYR A 133 11.26 -19.07 -14.29
C TYR A 133 10.31 -18.09 -14.97
N LEU A 134 10.66 -17.62 -16.19
CA LEU A 134 9.83 -16.67 -16.90
C LEU A 134 8.44 -17.22 -17.19
N LYS A 135 8.34 -18.49 -17.59
CA LYS A 135 7.07 -19.14 -17.85
C LYS A 135 6.20 -19.22 -16.59
N GLY A 136 6.74 -19.72 -15.47
CA GLY A 136 6.00 -19.81 -14.21
C GLY A 136 5.55 -18.43 -13.72
N PHE A 137 6.43 -17.43 -13.79
CA PHE A 137 6.09 -16.06 -13.40
C PHE A 137 4.98 -15.46 -14.27
N LEU A 138 4.97 -15.72 -15.58
CA LEU A 138 3.90 -15.25 -16.46
C LEU A 138 2.59 -16.01 -16.25
N GLU A 139 2.64 -17.30 -15.88
CA GLU A 139 1.46 -18.08 -15.51
C GLU A 139 0.80 -17.51 -14.22
N ASP A 140 1.61 -17.15 -13.22
CA ASP A 140 1.13 -16.50 -11.99
C ASP A 140 0.44 -15.16 -12.25
N LEU A 141 0.88 -14.43 -13.28
CA LEU A 141 0.28 -13.16 -13.72
C LEU A 141 -0.91 -13.35 -14.69
N ALA A 142 -1.16 -14.57 -15.17
CA ALA A 142 -2.21 -14.83 -16.16
C ALA A 142 -3.57 -15.15 -15.51
N SER A 143 -3.61 -15.51 -14.23
CA SER A 143 -4.87 -15.77 -13.54
C SER A 143 -5.50 -14.46 -13.05
N PRO A 144 -6.75 -14.15 -13.45
CA PRO A 144 -7.56 -13.12 -12.80
C PRO A 144 -8.01 -13.57 -11.40
#